data_AF-A0A941MZ94-F1
#
_entry.id   AF-A0A941MZ94-F1
#
_cell.length_a   1.000
_cell.length_b   1.000
_cell.length_c   1.000
_cell.angle_alpha   90.00
_cell.angle_beta   90.00
_cell.angle_gamma   90.00
#
_symmetry.space_group_name_H-M   'P 1'
#
loop_
_entity.id
_entity.type
_entity.pdbx_description
1 polymer ?
#
loop_
_entity_poly.entity_id
_entity_poly.type
_entity_poly.pdbx_seq_one_letter_code
_entity_poly.pdbx_strand_id
1 'polypeptide(L)'
;MADEPYLLRLGTRLAVGLAGLSPEDRSRHREFILSRQNLDGGFSGREGGSDLYYTGFAVRSLAVLQELRVEDCRRIAAYLGGSRQSTVSVIDLV
;
A
#
# COMPACT_ATOMS: atom_id res chain seq x y z
N MET A 1 20.48 20.16 -10.40
CA MET A 1 19.16 19.84 -9.82
C MET A 1 19.43 18.81 -8.76
N ALA A 2 19.17 19.10 -7.48
CA ALA A 2 19.46 18.17 -6.40
C ALA A 2 18.81 16.81 -6.73
N ASP A 3 19.57 15.73 -6.59
CA ASP A 3 19.14 14.38 -6.93
C ASP A 3 17.84 14.06 -6.18
N GLU A 4 16.72 14.05 -6.90
CA GLU A 4 15.45 13.59 -6.36
C GLU A 4 15.66 12.20 -5.72
N PRO A 5 15.24 12.00 -4.45
CA PRO A 5 15.41 10.72 -3.78
C PRO A 5 14.88 9.58 -4.64
N TYR A 6 15.69 8.52 -4.79
CA TYR A 6 15.41 7.42 -5.73
C TYR A 6 13.98 6.88 -5.62
N LEU A 7 13.48 6.69 -4.39
CA LEU A 7 12.14 6.14 -4.15
C LEU A 7 11.02 7.10 -4.59
N LEU A 8 11.21 8.41 -4.44
CA LEU A 8 10.25 9.40 -4.90
C LEU A 8 10.20 9.40 -6.44
N ARG A 9 11.39 9.44 -7.07
CA ARG A 9 11.52 9.35 -8.54
C ARG A 9 10.91 8.07 -9.10
N LEU A 10 11.16 6.93 -8.45
CA LEU A 10 10.61 5.64 -8.83
C LEU A 10 9.08 5.63 -8.68
N GLY A 11 8.56 6.13 -7.56
CA GLY A 11 7.13 6.24 -7.31
C GLY A 11 6.41 7.06 -8.39
N THR A 12 6.97 8.22 -8.74
CA THR A 12 6.45 9.07 -9.81
C THR A 12 6.47 8.36 -11.16
N ARG A 13 7.57 7.70 -11.52
CA ARG A 13 7.67 6.94 -12.79
C ARG A 13 6.67 5.79 -12.87
N LEU A 14 6.46 5.07 -11.78
CA LEU A 14 5.47 4.00 -11.71
C LEU A 14 4.04 4.55 -11.83
N ALA A 15 3.71 5.62 -11.11
CA ALA A 15 2.39 6.25 -11.19
C ALA A 15 2.08 6.75 -12.62
N VAL A 16 3.04 7.39 -13.28
CA VAL A 16 2.89 7.84 -14.68
C VAL A 16 2.69 6.65 -15.63
N GLY A 17 3.48 5.59 -15.48
CA GLY A 17 3.33 4.39 -16.32
C GLY A 17 1.98 3.70 -16.12
N LEU A 18 1.54 3.55 -14.87
CA LEU A 18 0.28 2.89 -14.53
C LEU A 18 -0.95 3.74 -14.88
N ALA A 19 -0.82 5.07 -14.97
CA ALA A 19 -1.87 5.95 -15.46
C ALA A 19 -2.23 5.68 -16.94
N GLY A 20 -1.34 5.03 -17.70
CA GLY A 20 -1.60 4.59 -19.06
C GLY A 20 -2.45 3.32 -19.18
N LEU A 21 -2.70 2.61 -18.07
CA LEU A 21 -3.59 1.44 -18.06
C LEU A 21 -5.06 1.85 -18.21
N SER A 22 -5.85 0.94 -18.79
CA SER A 22 -7.30 1.15 -18.85
C SER A 22 -7.89 1.27 -17.43
N PRO A 23 -9.02 1.99 -17.25
CA PRO A 23 -9.73 2.00 -15.97
C PRO A 23 -10.11 0.60 -15.49
N GLU A 24 -10.45 -0.31 -16.40
CA GLU A 24 -10.78 -1.70 -16.07
C GLU A 24 -9.58 -2.45 -15.49
N ASP A 25 -8.41 -2.32 -16.12
CA ASP A 25 -7.18 -2.96 -15.62
C ASP A 25 -6.80 -2.43 -14.24
N ARG A 26 -6.91 -1.12 -14.01
CA ARG A 26 -6.66 -0.52 -12.69
C ARG A 26 -7.65 -1.04 -11.65
N SER A 27 -8.93 -1.16 -12.00
CA SER A 27 -9.96 -1.73 -11.11
C SER A 27 -9.64 -3.18 -10.73
N ARG A 28 -9.23 -4.01 -11.70
CA ARG A 28 -8.86 -5.41 -11.44
C ARG A 28 -7.70 -5.54 -10.46
N HIS A 29 -6.66 -4.70 -10.59
CA HIS A 29 -5.55 -4.68 -9.65
C HIS A 29 -5.99 -4.18 -8.27
N ARG A 30 -6.81 -3.13 -8.21
CA ARG A 30 -7.39 -2.62 -6.97
C ARG A 30 -8.18 -3.71 -6.24
N GLU A 31 -9.09 -4.37 -6.93
CA GLU A 31 -9.93 -5.45 -6.39
C GLU A 31 -9.08 -6.61 -5.87
N PHE A 32 -8.07 -7.02 -6.63
CA PHE A 32 -7.12 -8.03 -6.18
C PHE A 32 -6.43 -7.62 -4.88
N ILE A 33 -5.86 -6.40 -4.81
CA ILE A 33 -5.18 -5.92 -3.61
C ILE A 33 -6.15 -5.92 -2.41
N LEU A 34 -7.32 -5.33 -2.57
CA LEU A 34 -8.31 -5.22 -1.48
C LEU A 34 -8.87 -6.57 -1.03
N SER A 35 -8.93 -7.57 -1.92
CA SER A 35 -9.29 -8.94 -1.53
C SER A 35 -8.31 -9.57 -0.54
N ARG A 36 -7.12 -8.98 -0.38
CA ARG A 36 -6.08 -9.41 0.59
C ARG A 36 -6.14 -8.63 1.91
N GLN A 37 -7.04 -7.66 2.06
CA GLN A 37 -7.19 -6.90 3.30
C GLN A 37 -7.91 -7.75 4.35
N ASN A 38 -7.31 -7.85 5.54
CA ASN A 38 -7.88 -8.57 6.66
C ASN A 38 -8.98 -7.74 7.36
N LEU A 39 -9.68 -8.38 8.30
CA LEU A 39 -10.78 -7.75 9.05
C LEU A 39 -10.33 -6.54 9.89
N ASP A 40 -9.12 -6.59 10.43
CA ASP A 40 -8.50 -5.50 11.21
C ASP A 40 -8.05 -4.31 10.35
N GLY A 41 -8.08 -4.44 9.02
CA GLY A 41 -7.74 -3.39 8.06
C GLY A 41 -6.31 -3.44 7.52
N GLY A 42 -5.46 -4.33 8.04
CA GLY A 42 -4.12 -4.55 7.52
C GLY A 42 -4.09 -5.60 6.41
N PHE A 43 -2.90 -5.87 5.88
CA PHE A 43 -2.67 -6.84 4.81
C PHE A 43 -1.68 -7.91 5.26
N SER A 44 -1.88 -9.14 4.78
CA SER A 44 -1.08 -10.30 5.13
C SER A 44 -0.10 -10.72 4.03
N GLY A 45 1.03 -11.26 4.46
CA GLY A 45 1.95 -12.01 3.62
C GLY A 45 1.51 -13.47 3.44
N ARG A 46 2.50 -14.37 3.32
CA ARG A 46 2.25 -15.82 3.17
C ARG A 46 1.79 -16.50 4.46
N GLU A 47 2.17 -15.94 5.61
CA GLU A 47 1.93 -16.56 6.93
C GLU A 47 0.56 -16.17 7.53
N GLY A 48 -0.25 -15.39 6.80
CA GLY A 48 -1.47 -14.80 7.33
C GLY A 48 -1.17 -13.68 8.33
N GLY A 49 -2.22 -13.17 8.99
CA GLY A 49 -2.13 -12.05 9.93
C GLY A 49 -1.73 -10.72 9.28
N SER A 50 -2.22 -9.61 9.81
CA SER A 50 -1.85 -8.29 9.27
C SER A 50 -0.47 -7.87 9.74
N ASP A 51 0.34 -7.42 8.80
CA ASP A 51 1.71 -6.96 9.03
C ASP A 51 1.98 -5.58 8.42
N LEU A 52 2.85 -4.79 9.06
CA LEU A 52 3.16 -3.41 8.66
C LEU A 52 3.85 -3.36 7.30
N TYR A 53 4.77 -4.29 7.03
CA TYR A 53 5.51 -4.34 5.78
C TYR A 53 4.57 -4.62 4.60
N TYR A 54 3.75 -5.67 4.70
CA TYR A 54 2.77 -6.00 3.66
C TYR A 54 1.64 -4.95 3.53
N THR A 55 1.22 -4.34 4.64
CA THR A 55 0.28 -3.22 4.60
C THR A 55 0.88 -2.03 3.86
N GLY A 56 2.16 -1.72 4.10
CA GLY A 56 2.89 -0.68 3.39
C GLY A 56 2.99 -0.96 1.88
N PHE A 57 3.14 -2.21 1.47
CA PHE A 57 3.09 -2.58 0.04
C PHE A 57 1.71 -2.38 -0.57
N ALA A 58 0.64 -2.80 0.11
CA ALA A 58 -0.72 -2.58 -0.36
C ALA A 58 -1.03 -1.08 -0.54
N VAL A 59 -0.69 -0.26 0.45
CA VAL A 59 -0.89 1.20 0.40
C VAL A 59 -0.13 1.82 -0.77
N ARG A 60 1.16 1.51 -0.91
CA ARG A 60 1.98 2.05 -2.02
C ARG A 60 1.41 1.61 -3.37
N SER A 61 0.97 0.37 -3.50
CA SER A 61 0.40 -0.19 -4.73
C SER A 61 -0.90 0.53 -5.12
N LEU A 62 -1.83 0.71 -4.17
CA LEU A 62 -3.08 1.45 -4.39
C LEU A 62 -2.81 2.93 -4.73
N ALA A 63 -1.80 3.54 -4.11
CA ALA A 63 -1.43 4.93 -4.39
C ALA A 63 -0.84 5.10 -5.80
N VAL A 64 0.08 4.24 -6.23
CA VAL A 64 0.65 4.33 -7.60
C VAL A 64 -0.37 3.96 -8.68
N LEU A 65 -1.37 3.13 -8.36
CA LEU A 65 -2.51 2.84 -9.24
C LEU A 65 -3.51 4.00 -9.34
N GLN A 66 -3.41 5.02 -8.46
CA GLN A 66 -4.38 6.10 -8.31
C GLN A 66 -5.79 5.59 -7.91
N GLU A 67 -5.83 4.51 -7.13
CA GLU A 67 -7.07 3.81 -6.75
C GLU A 67 -7.27 3.71 -5.22
N LEU A 68 -6.43 4.41 -4.44
CA LEU A 68 -6.56 4.51 -2.99
C LEU A 68 -7.69 5.48 -2.60
N ARG A 69 -8.76 4.96 -1.99
CA ARG A 69 -9.96 5.73 -1.62
C ARG A 69 -10.03 6.01 -0.13
N VAL A 70 -10.91 6.93 0.27
CA VAL A 70 -11.09 7.34 1.67
C VAL A 70 -11.48 6.16 2.55
N GLU A 71 -12.34 5.27 2.06
CA GLU A 71 -12.79 4.08 2.77
C GLU A 71 -11.64 3.10 3.04
N ASP A 72 -10.74 2.95 2.07
CA ASP A 72 -9.54 2.11 2.19
C ASP A 72 -8.63 2.70 3.29
N CYS A 73 -8.39 4.02 3.26
CA CYS A 73 -7.61 4.74 4.26
C CYS A 73 -8.18 4.58 5.68
N ARG A 74 -9.51 4.61 5.85
CA ARG A 74 -10.13 4.42 7.18
C ARG A 74 -9.81 3.04 7.76
N ARG A 75 -9.91 1.98 6.94
CA ARG A 75 -9.59 0.61 7.37
C ARG A 75 -8.11 0.45 7.69
N ILE A 76 -7.24 0.96 6.82
CA ILE A 76 -5.78 0.95 7.04
C ILE A 76 -5.42 1.72 8.32
N ALA A 77 -6.02 2.89 8.56
CA ALA A 77 -5.78 3.67 9.76
C ALA A 77 -6.22 2.94 11.04
N ALA A 78 -7.29 2.14 10.99
CA ALA A 78 -7.72 1.32 12.12
C ALA A 78 -6.65 0.29 12.49
N TYR A 79 -6.10 -0.42 11.51
CA TYR A 79 -4.98 -1.35 11.73
C TYR A 79 -3.74 -0.63 12.29
N LEU A 80 -3.35 0.49 11.66
CA LEU A 80 -2.19 1.28 12.10
C LEU A 80 -2.36 1.86 13.51
N GLY A 81 -3.58 2.17 13.92
CA GLY A 81 -3.88 2.61 15.29
C GLY A 81 -3.64 1.52 16.32
N GLY A 82 -3.99 0.27 16.00
CA GLY A 82 -3.76 -0.90 16.84
C GLY A 82 -2.30 -1.37 16.86
N SER A 83 -1.56 -1.21 15.76
CA SER A 83 -0.18 -1.72 15.63
C SER A 83 0.88 -0.87 16.32
N ARG A 84 0.55 0.36 16.77
CA ARG A 84 1.48 1.27 17.49
C ARG A 84 2.06 0.72 18.79
N GLN A 85 1.52 -0.39 19.32
CA GLN A 85 2.03 -1.05 20.53
C GLN A 85 3.05 -2.16 20.25
N SER A 86 3.21 -2.58 19.00
CA SER A 86 4.18 -3.60 18.60
C SER A 86 5.50 -2.93 18.24
N THR A 87 6.56 -3.18 19.01
CA THR A 87 7.93 -2.76 18.68
C THR A 87 8.29 -3.29 17.31
N VAL A 88 8.33 -2.38 16.34
CA VAL A 88 8.61 -2.67 14.95
C VAL A 88 10.09 -3.07 14.81
N SER A 89 10.36 -4.19 14.14
CA SER A 89 11.75 -4.61 13.90
C SER A 89 12.44 -3.63 12.94
N VAL A 90 13.76 -3.52 13.00
CA VAL A 90 14.60 -2.59 12.22
C VAL A 90 14.35 -2.63 10.70
N ILE A 91 13.71 -3.69 10.19
CA ILE A 91 13.40 -3.90 8.77
C ILE A 91 12.34 -2.89 8.24
N ASP A 92 11.46 -2.36 9.08
CA ASP A 92 10.37 -1.48 8.62
C ASP A 92 10.73 0.02 8.57
N LEU A 93 11.99 0.37 8.85
CA LEU A 93 12.44 1.75 9.01
C LEU A 93 13.13 2.34 7.77
N VAL A 94 13.18 1.60 6.65
CA VAL A 94 13.91 1.99 5.43
C VAL A 94 12.99 2.20 4.23
#